data_AF-A0A8T5SSS2-F1
#
_entry.id   AF-A0A8T5SSS2-F1
#
_cell.length_a   1.000
_cell.length_b   1.000
_cell.length_c   1.000
_cell.angle_alpha   90.00
_cell.angle_beta   90.00
_cell.angle_gamma   90.00
#
_symmetry.space_group_name_H-M   'P 1'
#
loop_
_entity.id
_entity.type
_entity.pdbx_description
1 polymer ?
#
loop_
_entity_poly.entity_id
_entity_poly.type
_entity_poly.pdbx_seq_one_letter_code
_entity_poly.pdbx_strand_id
1 'polypeptide(L)'
;MLVGGSRFTPASKKFAKESRVELVDGGYASFDLFEHELVPPHIIAADDEIQLVLDHYGIEKNKLPRIRRDDPAVKVLGARPGQVIRIERDSLTAGTSFYYRLVVDSN
;
A
#
# COMPACT_ATOMS: atom_id res chain seq x y z
N MET A 1 1.88 -0.16 -17.33
CA MET A 1 1.04 0.99 -16.97
C MET A 1 0.30 1.44 -18.23
N LEU A 2 -1.01 1.20 -18.31
CA LEU A 2 -1.87 1.73 -19.37
C LEU A 2 -2.78 2.79 -18.73
N VAL A 3 -2.77 4.00 -19.28
CA VAL A 3 -3.53 5.15 -18.79
C VAL A 3 -4.75 5.39 -19.68
N GLY A 4 -5.93 5.54 -19.06
CA GLY A 4 -7.04 6.29 -19.65
C GLY A 4 -8.34 5.51 -19.85
N GLY A 5 -9.25 5.65 -18.88
CA GLY A 5 -10.67 5.33 -19.03
C GLY A 5 -11.43 5.58 -17.73
N SER A 6 -12.59 6.23 -17.77
CA SER A 6 -13.50 6.34 -16.61
C SER A 6 -14.31 5.06 -16.40
N ARG A 7 -14.32 4.17 -17.41
CA ARG A 7 -15.00 2.88 -17.38
C ARG A 7 -14.22 1.86 -18.20
N PHE A 8 -13.98 0.69 -17.61
CA PHE A 8 -13.41 -0.46 -18.30
C PHE A 8 -14.47 -1.53 -18.56
N THR A 9 -14.49 -2.08 -19.78
CA THR A 9 -15.37 -3.20 -20.12
C THR A 9 -14.96 -4.48 -19.38
N PRO A 10 -15.88 -5.43 -19.11
CA PRO A 10 -15.53 -6.68 -18.45
C PRO A 10 -14.44 -7.48 -19.18
N ALA A 11 -14.44 -7.46 -20.52
CA ALA A 11 -13.40 -8.10 -21.33
C ALA A 11 -12.01 -7.48 -21.09
N SER A 12 -11.93 -6.14 -21.03
CA SER A 12 -10.69 -5.42 -20.73
C SER A 12 -10.16 -5.78 -19.34
N LYS A 13 -11.05 -5.82 -18.32
CA LYS A 13 -10.67 -6.23 -16.95
C LYS A 13 -10.13 -7.67 -16.89
N LYS A 14 -10.74 -8.59 -17.62
CA LYS A 14 -10.29 -10.00 -17.71
C LYS A 14 -8.89 -10.07 -18.33
N PHE A 15 -8.69 -9.40 -19.46
CA PHE A 15 -7.42 -9.39 -20.17
C PHE A 15 -6.29 -8.73 -19.36
N ALA A 16 -6.60 -7.64 -18.65
CA ALA A 16 -5.65 -6.97 -17.77
C ALA A 16 -5.18 -7.88 -16.63
N LYS A 17 -6.11 -8.61 -16.00
CA LYS A 17 -5.79 -9.61 -14.96
C LYS A 17 -4.87 -10.71 -15.50
N GLU A 18 -5.16 -11.23 -16.68
CA GLU A 18 -4.38 -12.28 -17.35
C GLU A 18 -2.98 -11.80 -17.74
N SER A 19 -2.89 -10.57 -18.24
CA SER A 19 -1.64 -9.93 -18.66
C SER A 19 -0.83 -9.32 -17.50
N ARG A 20 -1.30 -9.45 -16.24
CA ARG A 20 -0.72 -8.82 -15.05
C ARG A 20 -0.52 -7.29 -15.20
N VAL A 21 -1.45 -6.65 -15.90
CA VAL A 21 -1.48 -5.20 -16.09
C VAL A 21 -2.51 -4.61 -15.14
N GLU A 22 -2.11 -3.55 -14.43
CA GLU A 22 -3.03 -2.79 -13.58
C GLU A 22 -3.73 -1.69 -14.39
N LEU A 23 -5.07 -1.64 -14.25
CA LEU A 23 -5.91 -0.63 -14.87
C LEU A 23 -6.10 0.52 -13.88
N VAL A 24 -5.78 1.74 -14.31
CA VAL A 24 -5.94 2.95 -13.50
C VAL A 24 -7.14 3.72 -14.03
N ASP A 25 -8.18 3.88 -13.20
CA ASP A 25 -9.36 4.69 -13.56
C ASP A 25 -8.96 6.16 -13.73
N GLY A 26 -9.60 6.84 -14.70
CA GLY A 26 -9.32 8.22 -15.06
C GLY A 26 -9.60 9.28 -13.99
N GLY A 27 -10.04 8.89 -12.79
CA GLY A 27 -10.17 9.75 -11.61
C GLY A 27 -8.91 9.77 -10.73
N TYR A 28 -7.80 9.19 -11.17
CA TYR A 28 -6.55 9.22 -10.42
C TYR A 28 -6.04 10.66 -10.28
N ALA A 29 -5.54 10.99 -9.09
CA ALA A 29 -4.98 12.31 -8.80
C ALA A 29 -3.88 12.64 -9.82
N SER A 30 -3.91 13.84 -10.38
CA SER A 30 -2.84 14.37 -11.26
C SER A 30 -1.61 14.85 -10.49
N PHE A 31 -1.58 14.63 -9.18
CA PHE A 31 -0.55 15.06 -8.25
C PHE A 31 0.03 13.85 -7.52
N ASP A 32 1.25 14.00 -7.00
CA ASP A 32 1.86 12.95 -6.19
C ASP A 32 1.15 12.87 -4.82
N LEU A 33 0.65 11.69 -4.49
CA LEU A 33 -0.03 11.43 -3.24
C LEU A 33 0.87 11.65 -2.02
N PHE A 34 2.17 11.33 -2.13
CA PHE A 34 3.12 11.42 -1.03
C PHE A 34 3.66 12.83 -0.79
N GLU A 35 3.37 13.79 -1.68
CA GLU A 35 3.64 15.21 -1.43
C GLU A 35 2.61 15.85 -0.49
N HIS A 36 1.49 15.18 -0.22
CA HIS A 36 0.46 15.71 0.66
C HIS A 36 0.86 15.62 2.13
N GLU A 37 0.77 16.73 2.87
CA GLU A 37 1.16 16.83 4.28
C GLU A 37 0.51 15.76 5.18
N LEU A 38 -0.76 15.40 4.92
CA LEU A 38 -1.46 14.39 5.72
C LEU A 38 -1.18 12.94 5.28
N VAL A 39 -0.43 12.74 4.20
CA VAL A 39 -0.02 11.41 3.74
C VAL A 39 1.47 11.24 4.03
N PRO A 40 1.83 10.62 5.17
CA PRO A 40 3.22 10.32 5.46
C PRO A 40 3.84 9.39 4.40
N PRO A 41 5.17 9.36 4.27
CA PRO A 41 5.87 8.39 3.44
C PRO A 41 5.54 6.94 3.82
N HIS A 42 5.22 6.13 2.82
CA HIS A 42 4.97 4.70 2.96
C HIS A 42 6.02 3.93 2.15
N ILE A 43 6.61 2.89 2.75
CA ILE A 43 7.68 2.07 2.13
C ILE A 43 7.36 0.60 2.37
N ILE A 44 7.61 -0.26 1.38
CA ILE A 44 7.50 -1.72 1.56
C ILE A 44 8.63 -2.16 2.48
N ALA A 45 8.28 -2.68 3.67
CA ALA A 45 9.26 -3.11 4.66
C ALA A 45 10.01 -4.36 4.17
N ALA A 46 11.29 -4.45 4.52
CA ALA A 46 12.12 -5.61 4.21
C ALA A 46 11.81 -6.76 5.19
N ASP A 47 12.05 -8.00 4.78
CA ASP A 47 11.67 -9.19 5.56
C ASP A 47 12.43 -9.30 6.90
N ASP A 48 13.67 -8.82 6.94
CA ASP A 48 14.51 -8.73 8.14
C ASP A 48 13.94 -7.74 9.16
N GLU A 49 13.56 -6.55 8.69
CA GLU A 49 12.91 -5.51 9.50
C GLU A 49 11.58 -6.01 10.06
N ILE A 50 10.77 -6.68 9.23
CA ILE A 50 9.50 -7.27 9.66
C ILE A 50 9.73 -8.30 10.77
N GLN A 51 10.72 -9.19 10.61
CA GLN A 51 11.00 -10.22 11.61
C GLN A 51 11.40 -9.60 12.96
N LEU A 52 12.27 -8.59 12.95
CA LEU A 52 12.68 -7.87 14.16
C LEU A 52 11.48 -7.25 14.90
N VAL A 53 10.56 -6.64 14.15
CA VAL A 53 9.34 -6.03 14.73
C VAL A 53 8.43 -7.10 15.35
N LEU A 54 8.21 -8.21 14.65
CA LEU A 54 7.37 -9.30 15.13
C LEU A 54 7.95 -9.95 16.40
N ASP A 55 9.26 -10.17 16.44
CA ASP A 55 9.96 -10.74 17.58
C ASP A 55 9.96 -9.78 18.78
N HIS A 56 10.21 -8.49 18.54
CA HIS A 56 10.20 -7.47 19.60
C HIS A 56 8.85 -7.37 20.31
N TYR A 57 7.75 -7.46 19.56
CA TYR A 57 6.40 -7.41 20.13
C TYR A 57 5.84 -8.78 20.50
N GLY A 58 6.50 -9.88 20.11
CA GLY A 58 6.02 -11.24 20.32
C GLY A 58 4.68 -11.53 19.63
N ILE A 59 4.45 -10.97 18.45
CA ILE A 59 3.18 -11.08 17.72
C ILE A 59 3.36 -11.75 16.36
N GLU A 60 2.28 -12.36 15.87
CA GLU A 60 2.21 -12.84 14.50
C GLU A 60 1.89 -11.71 13.52
N LYS A 61 2.29 -11.88 12.26
CA LYS A 61 2.04 -10.92 11.16
C LYS A 61 0.56 -10.53 11.00
N ASN A 62 -0.35 -11.45 11.31
CA ASN A 62 -1.80 -11.24 11.22
C ASN A 62 -2.38 -10.29 12.30
N LYS A 63 -1.61 -9.99 13.35
CA LYS A 63 -1.95 -9.05 14.43
C LYS A 63 -1.52 -7.63 14.11
N LEU A 64 -0.73 -7.43 13.06
CA LEU A 64 -0.42 -6.09 12.57
C LEU A 64 -1.72 -5.39 12.12
N PRO A 65 -1.82 -4.08 12.35
CA PRO A 65 -2.87 -3.25 11.76
C PRO A 65 -2.98 -3.49 10.25
N ARG A 66 -4.19 -3.52 9.72
CA ARG A 66 -4.44 -3.90 8.33
C ARG A 66 -4.64 -2.69 7.44
N ILE A 67 -4.16 -2.77 6.21
CA ILE A 67 -4.43 -1.81 5.14
C ILE A 67 -4.93 -2.56 3.91
N ARG A 68 -5.98 -2.06 3.25
CA ARG A 68 -6.57 -2.74 2.08
C ARG A 68 -5.69 -2.54 0.86
N ARG A 69 -5.64 -3.54 -0.01
CA ARG A 69 -5.04 -3.42 -1.36
C ARG A 69 -5.61 -2.25 -2.14
N ASP A 70 -6.89 -1.92 -1.92
CA ASP A 70 -7.54 -0.82 -2.63
C ASP A 70 -7.11 0.60 -2.19
N ASP A 71 -6.37 0.71 -1.08
CA ASP A 71 -5.91 2.00 -0.58
C ASP A 71 -5.00 2.72 -1.61
N PRO A 72 -5.18 4.03 -1.84
CA PRO A 72 -4.39 4.77 -2.83
C PRO A 72 -2.88 4.64 -2.62
N ALA A 73 -2.39 4.72 -1.38
CA ALA A 73 -0.95 4.63 -1.09
C ALA A 73 -0.40 3.23 -1.42
N VAL A 74 -1.19 2.19 -1.16
CA VAL A 74 -0.85 0.80 -1.48
C VAL A 74 -0.80 0.57 -2.99
N LYS A 75 -1.74 1.16 -3.75
CA LYS A 75 -1.75 1.10 -5.22
C LYS A 75 -0.55 1.81 -5.83
N VAL A 76 -0.23 3.03 -5.37
CA VAL A 76 0.96 3.77 -5.86
C VAL A 76 2.23 2.95 -5.64
N LEU A 77 2.37 2.34 -4.45
CA LEU A 77 3.53 1.51 -4.11
C LEU A 77 3.55 0.14 -4.81
N GLY A 78 2.43 -0.30 -5.40
CA GLY A 78 2.30 -1.63 -6.00
C GLY A 78 2.42 -2.78 -4.98
N ALA A 79 2.11 -2.53 -3.71
CA ALA A 79 2.25 -3.53 -2.65
C ALA A 79 1.15 -4.59 -2.73
N ARG A 80 1.51 -5.85 -2.45
CA ARG A 80 0.64 -7.02 -2.56
C ARG A 80 0.16 -7.49 -1.19
N PRO A 81 -1.03 -8.11 -1.10
CA PRO A 81 -1.51 -8.76 0.11
C PRO A 81 -0.47 -9.72 0.67
N GLY A 82 -0.28 -9.68 1.98
CA GLY A 82 0.77 -10.41 2.68
C GLY A 82 2.07 -9.62 2.85
N GLN A 83 2.28 -8.52 2.14
CA GLN A 83 3.41 -7.61 2.41
C GLN A 83 3.08 -6.66 3.58
N VAL A 84 4.12 -6.12 4.20
CA VAL A 84 4.00 -5.12 5.26
C VAL A 84 4.55 -3.80 4.75
N ILE A 85 3.83 -2.73 5.04
CA ILE A 85 4.22 -1.37 4.71
C ILE A 85 4.65 -0.70 6.01
N ARG A 86 5.81 -0.06 5.98
CA ARG A 86 6.31 0.84 7.01
C ARG A 86 5.89 2.26 6.67
N ILE A 87 5.32 2.94 7.65
CA ILE A 87 4.87 4.33 7.56
C ILE A 87 5.78 5.15 8.47
N GLU A 88 6.44 6.14 7.88
CA GLU A 88 7.28 7.08 8.61
C GLU A 88 6.47 8.35 8.88
N ARG A 89 6.16 8.64 10.14
CA ARG A 89 5.43 9.85 10.51
C ARG A 89 6.23 10.71 11.47
N ASP A 90 6.12 12.02 11.28
CA ASP A 90 6.62 12.97 12.26
C ASP A 90 5.69 13.00 13.48
N SER A 91 6.31 12.99 14.65
CA SER A 91 5.66 13.00 15.94
C SER A 91 6.23 14.11 16.78
N LEU A 92 5.36 14.97 17.30
CA LEU A 92 5.75 16.09 18.17
C LEU A 92 6.50 15.63 19.44
N THR A 93 6.24 14.41 19.91
CA THR A 93 6.85 13.88 21.14
C THR A 93 8.06 13.00 20.88
N ALA A 94 8.07 12.22 19.80
CA ALA A 94 9.09 11.21 19.52
C ALA A 94 10.03 11.58 18.35
N GLY A 95 9.83 12.73 17.71
CA GLY A 95 10.53 13.09 16.48
C GLY A 95 9.99 12.31 15.29
N THR A 96 10.47 11.08 15.10
CA THR A 96 10.03 10.20 14.01
C THR A 96 9.49 8.89 14.57
N SER A 97 8.32 8.46 14.11
CA SER A 97 7.65 7.24 14.54
C SER A 97 7.41 6.32 13.36
N PHE A 98 7.81 5.06 13.50
CA PHE A 98 7.60 4.00 12.51
C PHE A 98 6.35 3.20 12.85
N TYR A 99 5.49 2.98 11.86
CA TYR A 99 4.29 2.19 12.00
C TYR A 99 4.20 1.12 10.92
N TYR A 100 3.85 -0.11 11.30
CA TYR A 100 3.83 -1.26 10.39
C TYR A 100 2.41 -1.72 10.14
N ARG A 101 2.01 -1.84 8.86
CA ARG A 101 0.67 -2.30 8.46
C ARG A 101 0.74 -3.46 7.48
N LEU A 102 -0.05 -4.51 7.72
CA LEU A 102 -0.19 -5.65 6.83
C LEU A 102 -1.18 -5.33 5.70
N VAL A 103 -0.75 -5.52 4.46
CA VAL A 103 -1.62 -5.42 3.28
C VAL A 103 -2.54 -6.64 3.24
N VAL A 104 -3.85 -6.39 3.18
CA VAL A 104 -4.88 -7.41 3.04
C VAL A 104 -5.64 -7.23 1.74
N ASP A 105 -6.17 -8.33 1.19
CA ASP A 105 -6.96 -8.25 -0.02
C ASP A 105 -8.27 -7.49 0.25
N SER A 106 -8.77 -6.86 -0.80
CA SER A 106 -10.07 -6.21 -0.74
C SER A 106 -11.15 -7.28 -0.96
N ASN A 107 -11.80 -7.71 0.13
CA ASN A 107 -13.10 -8.38 0.03
C ASN A 107 -14.12 -7.47 -0.65
#